data_AF-A0A429RX69-F1
#
_entry.id   AF-A0A429RX69-F1
#
_cell.length_a   1.000
_cell.length_b   1.000
_cell.length_c   1.000
_cell.angle_alpha   90.00
_cell.angle_beta   90.00
_cell.angle_gamma   90.00
#
_symmetry.space_group_name_H-M   'P 1'
#
loop_
_entity.id
_entity.type
_entity.pdbx_description
1 polymer ?
#
loop_
_entity_poly.entity_id
_entity_poly.type
_entity_poly.pdbx_seq_one_letter_code
_entity_poly.pdbx_strand_id
1 'polypeptide(L)'
;MEQQLTAQLSFDCLLEPEELLEIAYEVGRDYARWRTRLAEPDGEGSWTRLFRAGRLGVWAIGWHRMPPGTGYLDHEQVRGAVYVARGAITHERARLGSPPHVVEVCAGRGFCFDETFYHRIHAVRDAGPTVTVHVFATAFPPTSVPEDVGPALRLGLP
;
A
#
# COMPACT_ATOMS: atom_id res chain seq x y z
N MET A 1 -12.94 -28.45 0.77
CA MET A 1 -12.54 -28.39 2.20
C MET A 1 -12.42 -26.92 2.57
N GLU A 2 -13.55 -26.24 2.47
CA GLU A 2 -13.83 -24.94 3.08
C GLU A 2 -14.14 -25.24 4.54
N GLN A 3 -13.49 -24.60 5.51
CA GLN A 3 -14.06 -24.26 6.82
C GLN A 3 -13.17 -23.22 7.54
N GLN A 4 -13.83 -22.12 7.92
CA GLN A 4 -13.58 -21.28 9.10
C GLN A 4 -12.36 -20.34 9.10
N LEU A 5 -12.57 -19.17 8.48
CA LEU A 5 -12.09 -17.90 9.02
C LEU A 5 -13.27 -16.92 9.08
N THR A 6 -14.25 -17.22 9.94
CA THR A 6 -15.38 -16.33 10.21
C THR A 6 -15.14 -15.63 11.55
N ALA A 7 -14.13 -14.78 11.58
CA ALA A 7 -14.12 -13.69 12.55
C ALA A 7 -15.05 -12.63 11.98
N GLN A 8 -16.18 -12.45 12.65
CA GLN A 8 -17.16 -11.42 12.35
C GLN A 8 -16.54 -10.08 12.73
N LEU A 9 -15.64 -9.57 11.89
CA LEU A 9 -15.18 -8.19 11.94
C LEU A 9 -16.43 -7.35 11.71
N SER A 10 -16.89 -6.65 12.75
CA SER A 10 -17.91 -5.62 12.60
C SER A 10 -17.34 -4.58 11.63
N PHE A 11 -17.71 -4.67 10.35
CA PHE A 11 -17.25 -3.81 9.25
C PHE A 11 -17.63 -2.32 9.40
N ASP A 12 -18.21 -1.94 10.55
CA ASP A 12 -18.63 -0.58 10.87
C ASP A 12 -17.51 0.26 11.48
N CYS A 13 -16.51 -0.35 12.13
CA CYS A 13 -15.34 0.36 12.66
C CYS A 13 -14.22 0.41 11.63
N LEU A 14 -13.60 1.59 11.47
CA LEU A 14 -12.40 1.74 10.65
C LEU A 14 -11.24 1.01 11.35
N LEU A 15 -10.48 0.20 10.60
CA LEU A 15 -9.31 -0.48 11.14
C LEU A 15 -8.25 0.54 11.57
N GLU A 16 -7.53 0.22 12.65
CA GLU A 16 -6.39 0.98 13.12
C GLU A 16 -5.14 0.73 12.25
N PRO A 17 -4.22 1.70 12.16
CA PRO A 17 -3.03 1.58 11.31
C PRO A 17 -2.20 0.31 11.57
N GLU A 18 -2.11 -0.14 12.82
CA GLU A 18 -1.39 -1.35 13.21
C GLU A 18 -2.07 -2.63 12.67
N GLU A 19 -3.40 -2.69 12.67
CA GLU A 19 -4.17 -3.81 12.10
C GLU A 19 -3.97 -3.87 10.57
N LEU A 20 -3.93 -2.72 9.91
CA LEU A 20 -3.62 -2.65 8.48
C LEU A 20 -2.20 -3.13 8.17
N LEU A 21 -1.25 -2.87 9.08
CA LEU A 21 0.12 -3.33 8.95
C LEU A 21 0.20 -4.85 9.08
N GLU A 22 -0.53 -5.47 9.99
CA GLU A 22 -0.62 -6.93 10.10
C GLU A 22 -1.11 -7.56 8.79
N ILE A 23 -2.19 -7.02 8.21
CA ILE A 23 -2.70 -7.44 6.89
C ILE A 23 -1.63 -7.27 5.80
N ALA A 24 -0.91 -6.15 5.80
CA ALA A 24 0.16 -5.90 4.82
C ALA A 24 1.30 -6.93 4.95
N TYR A 25 1.66 -7.30 6.18
CA TYR A 25 2.63 -8.36 6.45
C TYR A 25 2.13 -9.72 5.97
N GLU A 26 0.90 -10.11 6.30
CA GLU A 26 0.33 -11.40 5.89
C GLU A 26 0.32 -11.56 4.37
N VAL A 27 -0.23 -10.57 3.67
CA VAL A 27 -0.31 -10.57 2.20
C VAL A 27 1.09 -10.49 1.57
N GLY A 28 1.94 -9.63 2.12
CA GLY A 28 3.27 -9.38 1.60
C GLY A 28 4.25 -10.54 1.75
N ARG A 29 4.15 -11.31 2.83
CA ARG A 29 4.96 -12.52 3.05
C ARG A 29 4.63 -13.62 2.04
N ASP A 30 3.42 -13.62 1.48
CA ASP A 30 2.98 -14.55 0.45
C ASP A 30 3.32 -14.09 -0.99
N TYR A 31 4.39 -13.28 -1.13
CA TYR A 31 4.83 -12.72 -2.42
C TYR A 31 4.91 -13.75 -3.55
N ALA A 32 5.39 -14.96 -3.25
CA ALA A 32 5.56 -16.01 -4.24
C ALA A 32 4.24 -16.41 -4.95
N ARG A 33 3.09 -16.31 -4.27
CA ARG A 33 1.79 -16.70 -4.82
C ARG A 33 1.19 -15.68 -5.78
N TRP A 34 1.47 -14.39 -5.60
CA TRP A 34 0.83 -13.33 -6.38
C TRP A 34 1.79 -12.56 -7.29
N ARG A 35 3.12 -12.72 -7.17
CA ARG A 35 4.11 -11.98 -7.98
C ARG A 35 3.93 -12.08 -9.49
N THR A 36 3.34 -13.17 -9.99
CA THR A 36 3.08 -13.34 -11.43
C THR A 36 1.99 -12.41 -11.95
N ARG A 37 1.08 -11.97 -11.07
CA ARG A 37 -0.01 -11.02 -11.38
C ARG A 37 0.46 -9.57 -11.50
N LEU A 38 1.72 -9.28 -11.17
CA LEU A 38 2.37 -7.99 -11.43
C LEU A 38 2.98 -7.90 -12.83
N ALA A 39 3.09 -9.02 -13.55
CA ALA A 39 3.67 -9.11 -14.87
C ALA A 39 2.55 -9.29 -15.90
N GLU A 40 1.68 -8.30 -16.06
CA GLU A 40 0.68 -8.37 -17.13
C GLU A 40 1.35 -8.13 -18.50
N PRO A 41 0.99 -8.90 -19.55
CA PRO A 41 1.68 -8.88 -20.85
C PRO A 41 1.51 -7.57 -21.64
N ASP A 42 0.37 -6.90 -21.46
CA ASP A 42 -0.10 -5.84 -22.35
C ASP A 42 -0.25 -4.52 -21.60
N GLY A 43 0.89 -3.92 -21.26
CA GLY A 43 1.07 -2.47 -21.10
C GLY A 43 0.08 -1.73 -20.20
N GLU A 44 0.37 -1.68 -18.90
CA GLU A 44 0.24 -0.48 -18.02
C GLU A 44 0.51 -0.79 -16.53
N GLY A 45 0.40 -2.05 -16.10
CA GLY A 45 0.47 -2.38 -14.67
C GLY A 45 1.88 -2.44 -14.07
N SER A 46 2.35 -1.36 -13.45
CA SER A 46 3.31 -1.42 -12.32
C SER A 46 2.61 -1.79 -11.01
N TRP A 47 1.34 -2.19 -11.04
CA TRP A 47 0.53 -2.50 -9.86
C TRP A 47 -0.59 -3.50 -10.19
N THR A 48 -1.09 -4.19 -9.17
CA THR A 48 -2.20 -5.15 -9.29
C THR A 48 -3.04 -5.17 -8.00
N ARG A 49 -4.36 -5.40 -8.13
CA ARG A 49 -5.26 -5.56 -6.99
C ARG A 49 -5.17 -6.97 -6.43
N LEU A 50 -4.87 -7.09 -5.14
CA LEU A 50 -4.83 -8.40 -4.47
C LEU A 50 -6.15 -8.73 -3.79
N PHE A 51 -6.79 -7.74 -3.15
CA PHE A 51 -8.03 -7.93 -2.39
C PHE A 51 -8.81 -6.62 -2.25
N ARG A 52 -10.14 -6.69 -2.13
CA ARG A 52 -11.02 -5.57 -1.75
C ARG A 52 -12.26 -6.12 -1.04
N ALA A 53 -12.60 -5.56 0.12
CA ALA A 53 -13.85 -5.86 0.82
C ALA A 53 -14.28 -4.67 1.68
N GLY A 54 -15.52 -4.22 1.51
CA GLY A 54 -16.05 -3.07 2.25
C GLY A 54 -15.15 -1.84 2.12
N ARG A 55 -14.61 -1.38 3.25
CA ARG A 55 -13.72 -0.22 3.38
C ARG A 55 -12.24 -0.53 3.13
N LEU A 56 -11.88 -1.81 2.94
CA LEU A 56 -10.50 -2.28 2.82
C LEU A 56 -10.12 -2.52 1.36
N GLY A 57 -8.95 -2.02 0.95
CA GLY A 57 -8.34 -2.31 -0.35
C GLY A 57 -6.87 -2.72 -0.21
N VAL A 58 -6.45 -3.75 -0.94
CA VAL A 58 -5.07 -4.27 -0.93
C VAL A 58 -4.51 -4.33 -2.34
N TRP A 59 -3.33 -3.73 -2.51
CA TRP A 59 -2.67 -3.55 -3.80
C TRP A 59 -1.20 -3.94 -3.72
N ALA A 60 -0.66 -4.54 -4.77
CA ALA A 60 0.78 -4.69 -4.93
C ALA A 60 1.30 -3.71 -5.98
N ILE A 61 2.49 -3.16 -5.78
CA ILE A 61 3.12 -2.16 -6.66
C ILE A 61 4.57 -2.55 -6.91
N GLY A 62 4.94 -2.71 -8.18
CA GLY A 62 6.30 -2.87 -8.66
C GLY A 62 6.88 -1.55 -9.17
N TRP A 63 7.86 -1.01 -8.46
CA TRP A 63 8.36 0.37 -8.67
C TRP A 63 9.26 0.54 -9.89
N HIS A 64 9.69 -0.55 -10.53
CA HIS A 64 10.67 -0.56 -11.62
C HIS A 64 10.27 0.19 -12.90
N ARG A 65 8.97 0.41 -13.13
CA ARG A 65 8.42 1.11 -14.30
C ARG A 65 7.68 2.40 -13.92
N MET A 66 7.71 2.76 -12.65
CA MET A 66 7.12 4.01 -12.16
C MET A 66 8.13 5.16 -12.33
N PRO A 67 7.66 6.41 -12.38
CA PRO A 67 8.48 7.59 -12.10
C PRO A 67 9.26 7.39 -10.78
N PRO A 68 10.27 8.22 -10.46
CA PRO A 68 11.22 7.98 -9.38
C PRO A 68 10.62 8.01 -7.96
N GLY A 69 9.31 7.89 -7.79
CA GLY A 69 8.57 7.87 -6.56
C GLY A 69 7.17 8.43 -6.73
N THR A 70 6.44 8.47 -5.62
CA THR A 70 5.27 9.34 -5.47
C THR A 70 5.75 10.80 -5.33
N GLY A 71 4.85 11.75 -5.59
CA GLY A 71 4.99 13.10 -5.02
C GLY A 71 4.88 13.05 -3.48
N TYR A 72 4.99 14.20 -2.81
CA TYR A 72 4.51 14.28 -1.44
C TYR A 72 2.98 14.36 -1.45
N LEU A 73 2.32 13.47 -0.72
CA LEU A 73 0.87 13.40 -0.61
C LEU A 73 0.44 13.11 0.83
N ASP A 74 -0.77 13.54 1.15
CA ASP A 74 -1.56 13.00 2.24
C ASP A 74 -2.56 11.97 1.72
N HIS A 75 -3.21 11.27 2.63
CA HIS A 75 -4.17 10.22 2.29
C HIS A 75 -5.63 10.62 2.54
N GLU A 76 -5.88 11.83 3.03
CA GLU A 76 -7.21 12.42 3.30
C GLU A 76 -8.27 11.40 3.78
N GLN A 77 -8.44 11.28 5.11
CA GLN A 77 -9.39 10.36 5.75
C GLN A 77 -9.16 8.86 5.46
N VAL A 78 -8.01 8.52 4.88
CA VAL A 78 -7.58 7.13 4.65
C VAL A 78 -6.41 6.82 5.57
N ARG A 79 -6.52 5.66 6.22
CA ARG A 79 -5.43 5.02 6.95
C ARG A 79 -4.80 3.97 6.06
N GLY A 80 -3.54 3.69 6.26
CA GLY A 80 -2.91 2.64 5.48
C GLY A 80 -1.64 2.07 6.06
N ALA A 81 -1.17 1.03 5.40
CA ALA A 81 0.08 0.38 5.70
C ALA A 81 0.78 -0.07 4.43
N VAL A 82 2.10 -0.12 4.52
CA VAL A 82 2.99 -0.53 3.45
C VAL A 82 3.91 -1.62 3.97
N TYR A 83 4.01 -2.71 3.23
CA TYR A 83 5.00 -3.76 3.44
C TYR A 83 5.89 -3.90 2.20
N VAL A 84 7.20 -4.03 2.40
CA VAL A 84 8.16 -4.22 1.30
C VAL A 84 8.36 -5.71 1.07
N ALA A 85 7.82 -6.22 -0.03
CA ALA A 85 7.93 -7.62 -0.41
C ALA A 85 9.26 -7.95 -1.09
N ARG A 86 9.86 -6.97 -1.79
CA ARG A 86 11.17 -7.11 -2.45
C ARG A 86 11.86 -5.75 -2.54
N GLY A 87 13.19 -5.74 -2.50
CA GLY A 87 13.99 -4.53 -2.66
C GLY A 87 13.94 -3.64 -1.42
N ALA A 88 13.95 -2.33 -1.63
CA ALA A 88 13.84 -1.35 -0.56
C ALA A 88 13.22 -0.06 -1.09
N ILE A 89 12.54 0.67 -0.20
CA ILE A 89 12.00 2.01 -0.47
C ILE A 89 12.58 3.03 0.49
N THR A 90 12.73 4.25 0.02
CA THR A 90 12.86 5.43 0.88
C THR A 90 11.46 5.92 1.20
N HIS A 91 11.15 6.06 2.49
CA HIS A 91 9.95 6.70 3.00
C HIS A 91 10.33 8.03 3.64
N GLU A 92 9.76 9.12 3.12
CA GLU A 92 9.99 10.46 3.66
C GLU A 92 8.70 11.02 4.24
N ARG A 93 8.68 11.30 5.53
CA ARG A 93 7.56 11.94 6.22
C ARG A 93 7.88 13.39 6.53
N ALA A 94 7.10 14.30 5.97
CA ALA A 94 7.24 15.73 6.21
C ALA A 94 6.36 16.17 7.39
N ARG A 95 6.82 17.19 8.12
CA ARG A 95 6.08 17.89 9.16
C ARG A 95 6.31 19.40 8.98
N LEU A 96 5.27 20.19 9.18
CA LEU A 96 5.36 21.64 9.03
C LEU A 96 6.45 22.21 9.95
N GLY A 97 7.35 23.02 9.40
CA GLY A 97 8.43 23.68 10.15
C GLY A 97 9.59 22.76 10.56
N SER A 98 9.67 21.53 10.02
CA SER A 98 10.78 20.60 10.29
C SER A 98 11.32 19.98 8.99
N PRO A 99 12.62 19.63 8.92
CA PRO A 99 13.13 18.79 7.84
C PRO A 99 12.37 17.45 7.77
N PRO A 100 12.18 16.87 6.56
CA PRO A 100 11.54 15.57 6.43
C PRO A 100 12.31 14.48 7.18
N HIS A 101 11.57 13.60 7.84
CA HIS A 101 12.11 12.39 8.43
C HIS A 101 12.21 11.31 7.36
N VAL A 102 13.43 10.92 7.03
CA VAL A 102 13.73 9.97 5.94
C VAL A 102 14.17 8.64 6.52
N VAL A 103 13.55 7.55 6.07
CA VAL A 103 13.89 6.18 6.48
C VAL A 103 13.92 5.27 5.27
N GLU A 104 14.94 4.42 5.19
CA GLU A 104 14.94 3.28 4.27
C GLU A 104 14.19 2.10 4.89
N VAL A 105 13.28 1.51 4.13
CA VAL A 105 12.49 0.34 4.53
C VAL A 105 12.86 -0.80 3.58
N CYS A 106 13.59 -1.78 4.10
CA CYS A 106 14.03 -2.95 3.34
C CYS A 106 12.94 -4.03 3.25
N ALA A 107 13.13 -4.99 2.34
CA ALA A 107 12.29 -6.18 2.25
C ALA A 107 12.08 -6.88 3.61
N GLY A 108 10.87 -7.35 3.86
CA GLY A 108 10.49 -7.95 5.14
C GLY A 108 10.12 -6.94 6.23
N ARG A 109 10.12 -5.63 5.91
CA ARG A 109 9.73 -4.56 6.82
C ARG A 109 8.55 -3.77 6.24
N GLY A 110 7.88 -3.04 7.11
CA GLY A 110 6.75 -2.19 6.73
C GLY A 110 6.52 -1.07 7.74
N PHE A 111 5.60 -0.19 7.41
CA PHE A 111 5.12 0.91 8.26
C PHE A 111 3.65 1.16 8.01
N CYS A 112 2.98 1.76 8.99
CA CYS A 112 1.62 2.26 8.86
C CYS A 112 1.58 3.79 8.95
N PHE A 113 0.44 4.34 8.56
CA PHE A 113 0.16 5.76 8.61
C PHE A 113 -1.32 6.01 8.89
N ASP A 114 -1.58 7.09 9.62
CA ASP A 114 -2.91 7.63 9.83
C ASP A 114 -3.19 8.78 8.85
N GLU A 115 -4.32 9.44 9.06
CA GLU A 115 -4.83 10.50 8.19
C GLU A 115 -3.99 11.79 8.24
N THR A 116 -3.03 11.89 9.18
CA THR A 116 -2.18 13.07 9.38
C THR A 116 -0.84 12.99 8.64
N PHE A 117 -0.54 11.85 8.01
CA PHE A 117 0.73 11.67 7.31
C PHE A 117 0.76 12.42 6.00
N TYR A 118 1.77 13.29 5.86
CA TYR A 118 2.20 13.84 4.59
C TYR A 118 3.55 13.21 4.22
N HIS A 119 3.58 12.36 3.21
CA HIS A 119 4.76 11.56 2.88
C HIS A 119 4.98 11.34 1.40
N ARG A 120 6.19 10.91 1.05
CA ARG A 120 6.51 10.35 -0.26
C ARG A 120 7.27 9.05 -0.14
N ILE A 121 7.13 8.20 -1.16
CA ILE A 121 7.78 6.90 -1.24
C ILE A 121 8.47 6.77 -2.59
N HIS A 122 9.70 6.27 -2.60
CA HIS A 122 10.40 5.91 -3.83
C HIS A 122 11.26 4.66 -3.65
N ALA A 123 11.52 3.94 -4.74
CA ALA A 123 12.44 2.81 -4.71
C ALA A 123 13.89 3.29 -4.48
N VAL A 124 14.63 2.55 -3.65
CA VAL A 124 16.08 2.74 -3.49
C VAL A 124 16.78 2.26 -4.77
N ARG A 125 17.59 3.13 -5.38
CA ARG A 125 18.21 2.91 -6.69
C ARG A 125 18.97 1.58 -6.78
N ASP A 126 19.74 1.23 -5.75
CA ASP A 126 20.65 0.08 -5.76
C ASP A 126 20.06 -1.18 -5.10
N ALA A 127 18.78 -1.14 -4.69
CA ALA A 127 18.10 -2.29 -4.06
C ALA A 127 17.55 -3.32 -5.06
N GLY A 128 17.72 -3.07 -6.37
CA GLY A 128 17.16 -3.90 -7.44
C GLY A 128 15.64 -3.74 -7.57
N PRO A 129 14.92 -4.71 -8.20
CA PRO A 129 13.49 -4.58 -8.39
C PRO A 129 12.76 -4.52 -7.06
N THR A 130 12.02 -3.43 -6.87
CA THR A 130 11.32 -3.14 -5.62
C THR A 130 9.83 -3.40 -5.78
N VAL A 131 9.24 -4.10 -4.82
CA VAL A 131 7.81 -4.43 -4.77
C VAL A 131 7.27 -4.17 -3.37
N THR A 132 6.15 -3.45 -3.29
CA THR A 132 5.44 -3.18 -2.04
C THR A 132 4.01 -3.68 -2.09
N VAL A 133 3.47 -4.01 -0.92
CA VAL A 133 2.04 -4.23 -0.68
C VAL A 133 1.50 -3.05 0.09
N HIS A 134 0.41 -2.47 -0.39
CA HIS A 134 -0.29 -1.36 0.20
C HIS A 134 -1.67 -1.82 0.65
N VAL A 135 -2.00 -1.54 1.90
CA VAL A 135 -3.32 -1.79 2.49
C VAL A 135 -3.90 -0.44 2.88
N PHE A 136 -5.15 -0.19 2.50
CA PHE A 136 -5.86 1.04 2.80
C PHE A 136 -7.22 0.75 3.42
N ALA A 137 -7.57 1.52 4.45
CA ALA A 137 -8.92 1.58 4.98
C ALA A 137 -9.48 3.00 4.83
N THR A 138 -10.66 3.12 4.22
CA THR A 138 -11.34 4.40 4.01
C THR A 138 -12.54 4.57 4.92
N ALA A 139 -12.77 5.80 5.40
CA ALA A 139 -13.98 6.14 6.13
C ALA A 139 -15.25 6.22 5.24
N PHE A 140 -15.08 6.29 3.91
CA PHE A 140 -16.22 6.37 2.99
C PHE A 140 -16.90 5.01 2.78
N PRO A 141 -18.22 4.98 2.59
CA PRO A 141 -18.91 3.74 2.25
C PRO A 141 -18.47 3.24 0.85
N PRO A 142 -18.50 1.92 0.61
CA PRO A 142 -17.98 1.31 -0.63
C PRO A 142 -18.66 1.81 -1.91
N THR A 143 -19.88 2.35 -1.81
CA THR A 143 -20.65 2.92 -2.93
C THR A 143 -20.12 4.28 -3.40
N SER A 144 -19.26 4.94 -2.63
CA SER A 144 -18.72 6.27 -2.93
C SER A 144 -17.38 6.25 -3.67
N VAL A 145 -16.76 5.07 -3.84
CA VAL A 145 -15.47 4.91 -4.52
C VAL A 145 -15.67 4.01 -5.74
N PRO A 146 -15.47 4.51 -6.98
CA PRO A 146 -15.63 3.70 -8.18
C PRO A 146 -14.79 2.43 -8.11
N GLU A 147 -15.33 1.31 -8.60
CA GLU A 147 -14.73 -0.03 -8.43
C GLU A 147 -13.35 -0.18 -9.09
N ASP A 148 -13.00 0.73 -9.99
CA ASP A 148 -11.79 0.69 -10.82
C ASP A 148 -10.81 1.82 -10.51
N VAL A 149 -11.00 2.54 -9.40
CA VAL A 149 -9.98 3.48 -8.91
C VAL A 149 -8.79 2.67 -8.39
N GLY A 150 -7.81 2.46 -9.27
CA GLY A 150 -6.51 1.94 -8.92
C GLY A 150 -5.79 2.79 -7.87
N PRO A 151 -4.61 2.35 -7.40
CA PRO A 151 -3.81 3.08 -6.42
C PRO A 151 -3.49 4.53 -6.82
N ALA A 152 -3.58 4.86 -8.12
CA ALA A 152 -3.23 6.15 -8.72
C ALA A 152 -3.83 7.37 -8.01
N LEU A 153 -5.12 7.35 -7.67
CA LEU A 153 -5.80 8.51 -7.07
C LEU A 153 -5.51 8.72 -5.58
N ARG A 154 -4.90 7.75 -4.89
CA ARG A 154 -4.59 7.85 -3.45
C ARG A 154 -3.10 7.75 -3.13
N LEU A 155 -2.26 7.32 -4.07
CA LEU A 155 -0.81 7.28 -3.91
C LEU A 155 -0.08 8.40 -4.66
N GLY A 156 -0.80 9.33 -5.28
CA GLY A 156 -0.19 10.41 -6.09
C GLY A 156 0.74 9.86 -7.17
N LEU A 157 0.40 8.69 -7.72
CA LEU A 157 1.08 8.09 -8.86
C LEU A 157 0.40 8.66 -10.11
N PRO A 158 1.15 9.14 -11.13
CA PRO A 158 0.55 9.69 -12.35
C PRO A 158 -0.24 8.64 -13.14
#